data_AF-A0A6G3ZY54-F1
#
_entry.id   AF-A0A6G3ZY54-F1
#
_cell.length_a   1.000
_cell.length_b   1.000
_cell.length_c   1.000
_cell.angle_alpha   90.00
_cell.angle_beta   90.00
_cell.angle_gamma   90.00
#
_symmetry.space_group_name_H-M   'P 1'
#
loop_
_entity.id
_entity.type
_entity.pdbx_description
1 polymer ?
#
loop_
_entity_poly.entity_id
_entity_poly.type
_entity_poly.pdbx_seq_one_letter_code
_entity_poly.pdbx_strand_id
1 'polypeptide(L)'
;MKTMTKVFLSLFVFSFIITLLINQNVKASIENEIDSNFSAIVEKINKELSLKTELATSSNPYDYIKGSTDFNKIVGLGNDAIPYLQKKLSESQNNGLLEYIMAIAIEDIAKVDLKKKKSSLWASAKEFDDKWKKHLKSIPTSVDAIVSDTNLNADKKIKELVDLGTPALPFIGDKVEAGHEELFPAITELTKDSKVLATENIADKKEWITKNKSSFNKLRQHVLDQK
;
A
#
# COMPACT_ATOMS: atom_id res chain seq x y z
N MET A 1 -7.63 44.94 18.79
CA MET A 1 -7.28 43.51 18.94
C MET A 1 -8.42 42.51 18.70
N LYS A 2 -9.72 42.89 18.74
CA LYS A 2 -10.86 41.97 18.53
C LYS A 2 -11.18 41.60 17.07
N THR A 3 -10.70 42.37 16.09
CA THR A 3 -10.99 42.18 14.66
C THR A 3 -10.00 41.26 13.94
N MET A 4 -8.72 41.26 14.32
CA MET A 4 -7.73 40.33 13.74
C MET A 4 -8.05 38.86 14.06
N THR A 5 -8.56 38.56 15.26
CA THR A 5 -8.90 37.19 15.66
C THR A 5 -10.02 36.58 14.81
N LYS A 6 -11.00 37.39 14.35
CA LYS A 6 -12.09 36.91 13.49
C LYS A 6 -11.65 36.62 12.05
N VAL A 7 -10.72 37.41 11.51
CA VAL A 7 -10.17 37.22 10.15
C VAL A 7 -9.23 36.00 10.09
N PHE A 8 -8.43 35.78 11.15
CA PHE A 8 -7.61 34.58 11.26
C PHE A 8 -8.46 33.30 11.42
N LEU A 9 -9.55 33.36 12.20
CA LEU A 9 -10.45 32.21 12.36
C LEU A 9 -11.19 31.88 11.05
N SER A 10 -11.63 32.89 10.28
CA SER A 10 -12.30 32.65 9.00
C SER A 10 -11.35 32.08 7.93
N LEU A 11 -10.10 32.54 7.86
CA LEU A 11 -9.08 32.01 6.95
C LEU A 11 -8.72 30.55 7.28
N PHE A 12 -8.65 30.19 8.56
CA PHE A 12 -8.35 28.83 9.02
C PHE A 12 -9.50 27.85 8.71
N VAL A 13 -10.75 28.29 8.88
CA VAL A 13 -11.94 27.48 8.55
C VAL A 13 -12.05 27.27 7.04
N PHE A 14 -11.78 28.29 6.21
CA PHE A 14 -11.80 28.14 4.75
C PHE A 14 -10.68 27.22 4.24
N SER A 15 -9.46 27.32 4.77
CA SER A 15 -8.39 26.39 4.37
C SER A 15 -8.75 24.95 4.76
N PHE A 16 -9.32 24.73 5.95
CA PHE A 16 -9.73 23.41 6.40
C PHE A 16 -10.83 22.79 5.51
N ILE A 17 -11.83 23.57 5.10
CA ILE A 17 -12.89 23.11 4.19
C ILE A 17 -12.33 22.74 2.81
N ILE A 18 -11.40 23.54 2.27
CA ILE A 18 -10.76 23.27 0.97
C ILE A 18 -9.95 21.97 1.04
N THR A 19 -9.18 21.75 2.10
CA THR A 19 -8.43 20.48 2.28
C THR A 19 -9.37 19.28 2.41
N LEU A 20 -10.51 19.44 3.09
CA LEU A 20 -11.51 18.39 3.24
C LEU A 20 -12.13 18.00 1.88
N LEU A 21 -12.52 19.00 1.08
CA LEU A 21 -13.13 18.80 -0.24
C LEU A 21 -12.15 18.17 -1.24
N ILE A 22 -10.90 18.63 -1.27
CA ILE A 22 -9.86 18.04 -2.14
C ILE A 22 -9.64 16.57 -1.78
N ASN A 23 -9.57 16.24 -0.48
CA ASN A 23 -9.33 14.88 -0.04
C ASN A 23 -10.50 13.92 -0.37
N GLN A 24 -11.75 14.40 -0.30
CA GLN A 24 -12.92 13.61 -0.72
C GLN A 24 -12.93 13.34 -2.23
N ASN A 25 -12.64 14.35 -3.06
CA ASN A 25 -12.60 14.19 -4.51
C ASN A 25 -11.50 13.21 -4.95
N VAL A 26 -10.32 13.26 -4.33
CA VAL A 26 -9.22 12.33 -4.64
C VAL A 26 -9.57 10.89 -4.27
N LYS A 27 -10.22 10.66 -3.11
CA LYS A 27 -10.69 9.32 -2.71
C LYS A 27 -11.68 8.75 -3.72
N ALA A 28 -12.74 9.51 -4.04
CA ALA A 28 -13.73 9.09 -5.02
C ALA A 28 -13.10 8.78 -6.39
N SER A 29 -12.08 9.53 -6.80
CA SER A 29 -11.35 9.26 -8.05
C SER A 29 -10.60 7.93 -8.03
N ILE A 30 -9.90 7.60 -6.94
CA ILE A 30 -9.15 6.34 -6.82
C ILE A 30 -10.09 5.14 -6.79
N GLU A 31 -11.15 5.21 -5.99
CA GLU A 31 -12.14 4.13 -5.87
C GLU A 31 -12.80 3.84 -7.23
N ASN A 32 -13.21 4.90 -7.96
CA ASN A 32 -13.77 4.78 -9.30
C ASN A 32 -12.78 4.18 -10.31
N GLU A 33 -11.50 4.56 -10.26
CA GLU A 33 -10.48 4.00 -11.13
C GLU A 33 -10.25 2.52 -10.84
N ILE A 34 -10.22 2.11 -9.57
CA ILE A 34 -10.12 0.71 -9.17
C ILE A 34 -11.32 -0.08 -9.70
N ASP A 35 -12.54 0.40 -9.45
CA ASP A 35 -13.76 -0.28 -9.85
C ASP A 35 -13.88 -0.40 -11.37
N SER A 36 -13.57 0.66 -12.12
CA SER A 36 -13.58 0.65 -13.58
C SER A 36 -12.58 -0.35 -14.16
N ASN A 37 -11.36 -0.41 -13.62
CA ASN A 37 -10.35 -1.36 -14.08
C ASN A 37 -10.72 -2.80 -13.72
N PHE A 38 -11.31 -3.06 -12.55
CA PHE A 38 -11.82 -4.39 -12.21
C PHE A 38 -12.99 -4.82 -13.09
N SER A 39 -13.91 -3.91 -13.40
CA SER A 39 -14.99 -4.20 -14.37
C SER A 39 -14.41 -4.59 -15.73
N ALA A 40 -13.40 -3.89 -16.23
CA ALA A 40 -12.72 -4.25 -17.47
C ALA A 40 -12.03 -5.62 -17.41
N ILE A 41 -11.41 -5.98 -16.27
CA ILE A 41 -10.85 -7.32 -16.05
C ILE A 41 -11.95 -8.38 -16.10
N VAL A 42 -13.07 -8.16 -15.42
CA VAL A 42 -14.21 -9.09 -15.40
C VAL A 42 -14.80 -9.28 -16.81
N GLU A 43 -14.96 -8.20 -17.58
CA GLU A 43 -15.42 -8.26 -18.96
C GLU A 43 -14.49 -9.10 -19.84
N LYS A 44 -13.17 -8.93 -19.70
CA LYS A 44 -12.17 -9.74 -20.40
C LYS A 44 -12.26 -11.20 -20.01
N ILE A 45 -12.32 -11.53 -18.73
CA ILE A 45 -12.49 -12.91 -18.24
C ILE A 45 -13.76 -13.54 -18.83
N ASN A 46 -14.88 -12.83 -18.79
CA ASN A 46 -16.14 -13.32 -19.35
C ASN A 46 -16.06 -13.54 -20.87
N LYS A 47 -15.32 -12.68 -21.58
CA LYS A 47 -15.06 -12.87 -23.01
C LYS A 47 -14.25 -14.15 -23.26
N GLU A 48 -13.15 -14.37 -22.54
CA GLU A 48 -12.35 -15.59 -22.66
C GLU A 48 -13.20 -16.84 -22.41
N LEU A 49 -14.03 -16.82 -21.34
CA LEU A 49 -14.97 -17.91 -21.02
C LEU A 49 -15.98 -18.15 -22.15
N SER A 50 -16.55 -17.09 -22.72
CA SER A 50 -17.52 -17.20 -23.83
C SER A 50 -16.89 -17.79 -25.10
N LEU A 51 -15.62 -17.46 -25.35
CA LEU A 51 -14.85 -17.92 -26.51
C LEU A 51 -14.19 -19.28 -26.28
N LYS A 52 -14.23 -19.81 -25.04
CA LYS A 52 -13.61 -21.09 -24.65
C LYS A 52 -12.13 -21.17 -25.04
N THR A 53 -11.40 -20.08 -24.80
CA THR A 53 -9.96 -20.02 -25.08
C THR A 53 -9.18 -20.93 -24.13
N GLU A 54 -7.88 -21.13 -24.41
CA GLU A 54 -7.00 -21.85 -23.50
C GLU A 54 -6.97 -21.20 -22.11
N LEU A 55 -6.95 -19.86 -22.06
CA LEU A 55 -6.97 -19.10 -20.81
C LEU A 55 -8.23 -19.39 -19.98
N ALA A 56 -9.39 -19.59 -20.61
CA ALA A 56 -10.64 -19.96 -19.93
C ALA A 56 -10.57 -21.30 -19.19
N THR A 57 -9.59 -22.15 -19.51
CA THR A 57 -9.35 -23.44 -18.83
C THR A 57 -8.27 -23.34 -17.75
N SER A 58 -7.64 -22.17 -17.57
CA SER A 58 -6.62 -21.99 -16.55
C SER A 58 -7.23 -21.97 -15.15
N SER A 59 -6.64 -22.78 -14.27
CA SER A 59 -6.88 -22.78 -12.83
C SER A 59 -5.95 -21.84 -12.06
N ASN A 60 -5.08 -21.11 -12.76
CA ASN A 60 -4.08 -20.23 -12.15
C ASN A 60 -4.53 -18.76 -12.26
N PRO A 61 -4.88 -18.07 -11.15
CA PRO A 61 -5.33 -16.68 -11.16
C PRO A 61 -4.35 -15.70 -11.83
N TYR A 62 -3.05 -15.99 -11.76
CA TYR A 62 -2.00 -15.15 -12.35
C TYR A 62 -2.06 -15.11 -13.88
N ASP A 63 -2.60 -16.15 -14.53
CA ASP A 63 -2.70 -16.18 -16.00
C ASP A 63 -3.69 -15.12 -16.51
N TYR A 64 -4.75 -14.83 -15.76
CA TYR A 64 -5.79 -13.87 -16.14
C TYR A 64 -5.35 -12.41 -16.03
N ILE A 65 -4.26 -12.13 -15.33
CA ILE A 65 -3.72 -10.78 -15.14
C ILE A 65 -2.38 -10.56 -15.84
N LYS A 66 -1.79 -11.62 -16.42
CA LYS A 66 -0.52 -11.55 -17.12
C LYS A 66 -0.62 -10.60 -18.32
N GLY A 67 0.14 -9.51 -18.28
CA GLY A 67 0.12 -8.48 -19.33
C GLY A 67 -1.16 -7.64 -19.36
N SER A 68 -2.01 -7.72 -18.32
CA SER A 68 -3.25 -6.94 -18.26
C SER A 68 -2.96 -5.47 -17.97
N THR A 69 -3.26 -4.60 -18.95
CA THR A 69 -3.15 -3.14 -18.78
C THR A 69 -4.02 -2.63 -17.64
N ASP A 70 -5.21 -3.21 -17.42
CA ASP A 70 -6.13 -2.75 -16.38
C ASP A 70 -5.68 -3.19 -14.99
N PHE A 71 -5.09 -4.38 -14.87
CA PHE A 71 -4.42 -4.79 -13.64
C PHE A 71 -3.23 -3.89 -13.33
N ASN A 72 -2.40 -3.59 -14.33
CA ASN A 72 -1.25 -2.71 -14.16
C ASN A 72 -1.64 -1.28 -13.76
N LYS A 73 -2.78 -0.77 -14.24
CA LYS A 73 -3.32 0.52 -13.79
C LYS A 73 -3.69 0.49 -12.30
N ILE A 74 -4.35 -0.58 -11.84
CA ILE A 74 -4.66 -0.76 -10.41
C ILE A 74 -3.37 -0.77 -9.59
N VAL A 75 -2.36 -1.55 -9.99
CA VAL A 75 -1.06 -1.58 -9.30
C VAL A 75 -0.38 -0.21 -9.31
N GLY A 76 -0.45 0.51 -10.44
CA GLY A 76 0.12 1.85 -10.61
C GLY A 76 -0.50 2.95 -9.74
N LEU A 77 -1.67 2.71 -9.14
CA LEU A 77 -2.25 3.62 -8.14
C LEU A 77 -1.42 3.67 -6.85
N GLY A 78 -0.62 2.63 -6.59
CA GLY A 78 0.29 2.56 -5.45
C GLY A 78 -0.44 2.48 -4.11
N ASN A 79 0.25 2.83 -3.03
CA ASN A 79 -0.20 2.64 -1.65
C ASN A 79 -1.57 3.30 -1.32
N ASP A 80 -1.98 4.29 -2.10
CA ASP A 80 -3.28 4.94 -1.96
C ASP A 80 -4.46 3.99 -2.27
N ALA A 81 -4.25 2.94 -3.06
CA ALA A 81 -5.28 1.97 -3.42
C ALA A 81 -5.49 0.87 -2.37
N ILE A 82 -4.47 0.54 -1.57
CA ILE A 82 -4.49 -0.57 -0.60
C ILE A 82 -5.73 -0.53 0.32
N PRO A 83 -6.09 0.60 0.97
CA PRO A 83 -7.21 0.62 1.91
C PRO A 83 -8.55 0.27 1.26
N TYR A 84 -8.79 0.74 0.03
CA TYR A 84 -10.02 0.43 -0.68
C TYR A 84 -10.05 -1.02 -1.15
N LEU A 85 -8.94 -1.52 -1.71
CA LEU A 85 -8.80 -2.91 -2.12
C LEU A 85 -9.02 -3.87 -0.94
N GLN A 86 -8.37 -3.62 0.20
CA GLN A 86 -8.57 -4.46 1.38
C GLN A 86 -10.03 -4.40 1.86
N LYS A 87 -10.62 -3.21 1.92
CA LYS A 87 -12.03 -3.06 2.33
C LYS A 87 -12.96 -3.89 1.43
N LYS A 88 -12.82 -3.75 0.10
CA LYS A 88 -13.63 -4.47 -0.88
C LYS A 88 -13.43 -5.99 -0.76
N LEU A 89 -12.22 -6.43 -0.48
CA LEU A 89 -11.91 -7.83 -0.23
C LEU A 89 -12.55 -8.35 1.06
N SER A 90 -12.40 -7.64 2.18
CA SER A 90 -12.97 -7.99 3.48
C SER A 90 -14.51 -8.02 3.48
N GLU A 91 -15.14 -7.14 2.71
CA GLU A 91 -16.60 -7.04 2.60
C GLU A 91 -17.19 -8.05 1.61
N SER A 92 -16.37 -8.60 0.70
CA SER A 92 -16.84 -9.58 -0.29
C SER A 92 -17.29 -10.88 0.37
N GLN A 93 -18.52 -11.29 0.06
CA GLN A 93 -19.04 -12.60 0.47
C GLN A 93 -18.42 -13.74 -0.36
N ASN A 94 -17.85 -13.42 -1.52
CA ASN A 94 -17.26 -14.39 -2.44
C ASN A 94 -15.81 -14.72 -2.06
N ASN A 95 -15.23 -15.73 -2.70
CA ASN A 95 -13.83 -16.13 -2.53
C ASN A 95 -13.28 -16.68 -3.85
N GLY A 96 -13.70 -16.06 -4.96
CA GLY A 96 -13.44 -16.56 -6.30
C GLY A 96 -12.21 -15.92 -6.94
N LEU A 97 -12.10 -16.06 -8.26
CA LEU A 97 -11.00 -15.52 -9.06
C LEU A 97 -10.83 -14.01 -8.86
N LEU A 98 -11.92 -13.25 -8.81
CA LEU A 98 -11.86 -11.80 -8.66
C LEU A 98 -11.28 -11.37 -7.31
N GLU A 99 -11.73 -11.98 -6.20
CA GLU A 99 -11.14 -11.72 -4.88
C GLU A 99 -9.68 -12.13 -4.82
N TYR A 100 -9.31 -13.24 -5.48
CA TYR A 100 -7.91 -13.66 -5.55
C TYR A 100 -7.05 -12.65 -6.31
N ILE A 101 -7.53 -12.13 -7.44
CA ILE A 101 -6.84 -11.06 -8.19
C ILE A 101 -6.70 -9.80 -7.33
N MET A 102 -7.70 -9.48 -6.52
CA MET A 102 -7.62 -8.34 -5.59
C MET A 102 -6.56 -8.55 -4.52
N ALA A 103 -6.42 -9.76 -3.98
CA ALA A 103 -5.33 -10.13 -3.07
C ALA A 103 -3.95 -9.97 -3.74
N ILE A 104 -3.80 -10.43 -4.99
CA ILE A 104 -2.55 -10.25 -5.76
C ILE A 104 -2.24 -8.76 -5.95
N ALA A 105 -3.23 -7.94 -6.31
CA ALA A 105 -3.04 -6.49 -6.46
C ALA A 105 -2.54 -5.84 -5.16
N ILE A 106 -3.06 -6.26 -4.00
CA ILE A 106 -2.59 -5.77 -2.70
C ILE A 106 -1.14 -6.18 -2.45
N GLU A 107 -0.75 -7.43 -2.70
CA GLU A 107 0.65 -7.89 -2.56
C GLU A 107 1.61 -7.11 -3.47
N ASP A 108 1.25 -6.93 -4.75
CA ASP A 108 2.06 -6.23 -5.75
C ASP A 108 2.25 -4.75 -5.38
N ILE A 109 1.18 -4.06 -5.00
CA ILE A 109 1.25 -2.66 -4.55
C ILE A 109 2.08 -2.54 -3.28
N ALA A 110 1.85 -3.45 -2.33
CA ALA A 110 2.53 -3.45 -1.05
C ALA A 110 3.99 -3.92 -1.13
N LYS A 111 4.43 -4.44 -2.29
CA LYS A 111 5.74 -5.06 -2.49
C LYS A 111 6.06 -6.08 -1.41
N VAL A 112 5.09 -6.91 -1.06
CA VAL A 112 5.26 -7.99 -0.09
C VAL A 112 4.90 -9.32 -0.73
N ASP A 113 5.63 -10.35 -0.35
CA ASP A 113 5.28 -11.73 -0.66
C ASP A 113 4.94 -12.43 0.66
N LEU A 114 3.64 -12.52 0.98
CA LEU A 114 3.20 -13.25 2.17
C LEU A 114 3.37 -14.76 1.99
N LYS A 115 3.51 -15.26 0.77
CA LYS A 115 3.72 -16.69 0.50
C LYS A 115 5.16 -17.13 0.76
N LYS A 116 6.12 -16.20 0.84
CA LYS A 116 7.54 -16.47 1.13
C LYS A 116 7.77 -17.23 2.44
N LYS A 117 6.94 -16.99 3.46
CA LYS A 117 7.03 -17.69 4.76
C LYS A 117 5.88 -18.69 4.89
N LYS A 118 6.21 -19.92 5.31
CA LYS A 118 5.22 -20.99 5.51
C LYS A 118 4.06 -20.58 6.44
N SER A 119 4.34 -19.74 7.45
CA SER A 119 3.35 -19.25 8.42
C SER A 119 2.33 -18.26 7.84
N SER A 120 2.66 -17.61 6.72
CA SER A 120 1.81 -16.62 6.04
C SER A 120 1.30 -17.07 4.67
N LEU A 121 1.55 -18.33 4.30
CA LEU A 121 0.90 -18.97 3.15
C LEU A 121 -0.62 -18.81 3.23
N TRP A 122 -1.19 -18.50 2.07
CA TRP A 122 -2.62 -18.36 1.86
C TRP A 122 -3.00 -19.04 0.54
N ALA A 123 -4.09 -19.79 0.56
CA ALA A 123 -4.64 -20.51 -0.59
C ALA A 123 -5.92 -19.87 -1.15
N SER A 124 -6.51 -18.94 -0.41
CA SER A 124 -7.70 -18.21 -0.84
C SER A 124 -7.66 -16.74 -0.44
N ALA A 125 -8.50 -15.92 -1.06
CA ALA A 125 -8.50 -14.48 -0.82
C ALA A 125 -8.98 -14.12 0.60
N LYS A 126 -9.87 -14.93 1.19
CA LYS A 126 -10.23 -14.81 2.62
C LYS A 126 -9.06 -15.12 3.55
N GLU A 127 -8.30 -16.19 3.26
CA GLU A 127 -7.08 -16.48 4.01
C GLU A 127 -6.04 -15.38 3.85
N PHE A 128 -5.90 -14.82 2.64
CA PHE A 128 -5.04 -13.67 2.40
C PHE A 128 -5.42 -12.51 3.30
N ASP A 129 -6.70 -12.11 3.34
CA ASP A 129 -7.13 -10.97 4.17
C ASP A 129 -6.81 -11.18 5.66
N ASP A 130 -7.00 -12.39 6.18
CA ASP A 130 -6.61 -12.73 7.56
C ASP A 130 -5.10 -12.61 7.79
N LYS A 131 -4.28 -13.09 6.85
CA LYS A 131 -2.81 -13.01 6.93
C LYS A 131 -2.32 -11.57 6.76
N TRP A 132 -2.93 -10.83 5.86
CA TRP A 132 -2.65 -9.43 5.56
C TRP A 132 -2.94 -8.54 6.78
N LYS A 133 -4.10 -8.71 7.44
CA LYS A 133 -4.43 -8.02 8.69
C LYS A 133 -3.39 -8.29 9.79
N LYS A 134 -2.97 -9.56 9.95
CA LYS A 134 -1.93 -9.96 10.91
C LYS A 134 -0.57 -9.35 10.56
N HIS A 135 -0.21 -9.36 9.28
CA HIS A 135 1.01 -8.73 8.77
C HIS A 135 1.02 -7.25 9.14
N LEU A 136 0.01 -6.50 8.71
CA LEU A 136 -0.11 -5.07 9.00
C LEU A 136 -0.02 -4.77 10.50
N LYS A 137 -0.78 -5.49 11.33
CA LYS A 137 -0.77 -5.33 12.79
C LYS A 137 0.63 -5.55 13.41
N SER A 138 1.45 -6.40 12.80
CA SER A 138 2.81 -6.71 13.28
C SER A 138 3.87 -5.69 12.85
N ILE A 139 3.60 -4.84 11.86
CA ILE A 139 4.60 -3.96 11.26
C ILE A 139 5.27 -3.02 12.28
N PRO A 140 4.55 -2.28 13.14
CA PRO A 140 5.20 -1.34 14.04
C PRO A 140 6.21 -2.02 14.96
N THR A 141 5.81 -3.14 15.58
CA THR A 141 6.68 -3.89 16.48
C THR A 141 7.79 -4.63 15.75
N SER A 142 7.56 -5.08 14.51
CA SER A 142 8.60 -5.72 13.69
C SER A 142 9.70 -4.72 13.30
N VAL A 143 9.32 -3.50 12.92
CA VAL A 143 10.31 -2.43 12.63
C VAL A 143 11.15 -2.15 13.88
N ASP A 144 10.53 -1.99 15.04
CA ASP A 144 11.25 -1.76 16.31
C ASP A 144 12.21 -2.92 16.63
N ALA A 145 11.76 -4.17 16.49
CA ALA A 145 12.57 -5.35 16.71
C ALA A 145 13.79 -5.39 15.77
N ILE A 146 13.59 -5.17 14.47
CA ILE A 146 14.67 -5.19 13.47
C ILE A 146 15.71 -4.11 13.75
N VAL A 147 15.28 -2.88 14.08
CA VAL A 147 16.21 -1.78 14.36
C VAL A 147 17.02 -2.03 15.63
N SER A 148 16.38 -2.58 16.67
CA SER A 148 17.03 -2.85 17.96
C SER A 148 17.89 -4.13 17.99
N ASP A 149 17.75 -5.04 17.03
CA ASP A 149 18.53 -6.28 17.00
C ASP A 149 20.02 -6.01 16.75
N THR A 150 20.85 -6.34 17.72
CA THR A 150 22.31 -6.18 17.68
C THR A 150 23.02 -7.31 16.94
N ASN A 151 22.33 -8.41 16.65
CA ASN A 151 22.87 -9.53 15.86
C ASN A 151 22.75 -9.31 14.35
N LEU A 152 21.90 -8.36 13.93
CA LEU A 152 21.73 -7.99 12.52
C LEU A 152 22.70 -6.86 12.15
N ASN A 153 23.42 -7.06 11.04
CA ASN A 153 24.16 -5.98 10.39
C ASN A 153 23.21 -5.09 9.57
N ALA A 154 23.71 -3.95 9.08
CA ALA A 154 22.91 -2.97 8.34
C ALA A 154 22.20 -3.59 7.11
N ASP A 155 22.90 -4.36 6.29
CA ASP A 155 22.33 -4.98 5.09
C ASP A 155 21.19 -5.95 5.41
N LYS A 156 21.34 -6.75 6.48
CA LYS A 156 20.27 -7.65 6.94
C LYS A 156 19.07 -6.86 7.45
N LYS A 157 19.29 -5.79 8.22
CA LYS A 157 18.20 -4.90 8.68
C LYS A 157 17.46 -4.31 7.49
N ILE A 158 18.18 -3.79 6.49
CA ILE A 158 17.57 -3.24 5.27
C ILE A 158 16.72 -4.31 4.58
N LYS A 159 17.26 -5.52 4.37
CA LYS A 159 16.53 -6.61 3.73
C LYS A 159 15.26 -6.99 4.51
N GLU A 160 15.34 -7.13 5.83
CA GLU A 160 14.18 -7.47 6.65
C GLU A 160 13.12 -6.37 6.68
N LEU A 161 13.54 -5.10 6.67
CA LEU A 161 12.62 -3.96 6.54
C LEU A 161 11.94 -3.90 5.17
N VAL A 162 12.67 -4.19 4.09
CA VAL A 162 12.09 -4.30 2.73
C VAL A 162 11.10 -5.46 2.65
N ASP A 163 11.41 -6.60 3.28
CA ASP A 163 10.51 -7.76 3.34
C ASP A 163 9.19 -7.46 4.09
N LEU A 164 9.08 -6.37 4.85
CA LEU A 164 7.80 -5.91 5.45
C LEU A 164 6.89 -5.20 4.44
N GLY A 165 7.42 -4.80 3.28
CA GLY A 165 6.70 -4.10 2.24
C GLY A 165 6.48 -2.61 2.51
N THR A 166 5.83 -1.93 1.58
CA THR A 166 5.55 -0.49 1.64
C THR A 166 4.76 -0.05 2.87
N PRO A 167 3.88 -0.85 3.52
CA PRO A 167 3.20 -0.40 4.73
C PRO A 167 4.15 -0.14 5.91
N ALA A 168 5.41 -0.59 5.84
CA ALA A 168 6.45 -0.27 6.82
C ALA A 168 7.06 1.14 6.64
N LEU A 169 6.92 1.78 5.48
CA LEU A 169 7.49 3.10 5.15
C LEU A 169 7.33 4.17 6.25
N PRO A 170 6.12 4.43 6.79
CA PRO A 170 5.95 5.46 7.83
C PRO A 170 6.75 5.15 9.09
N PHE A 171 6.87 3.88 9.47
CA PHE A 171 7.56 3.45 10.69
C PHE A 171 9.07 3.45 10.51
N ILE A 172 9.57 3.03 9.35
CA ILE A 172 10.99 3.16 8.99
C ILE A 172 11.38 4.64 8.95
N GLY A 173 10.52 5.50 8.38
CA GLY A 173 10.74 6.93 8.33
C GLY A 173 10.91 7.55 9.72
N ASP A 174 10.10 7.17 10.70
CA ASP A 174 10.25 7.66 12.08
C ASP A 174 11.63 7.29 12.68
N LYS A 175 12.18 6.12 12.31
CA LYS A 175 13.53 5.71 12.75
C LYS A 175 14.63 6.53 12.10
N VAL A 176 14.50 6.82 10.81
CA VAL A 176 15.43 7.70 10.10
C VAL A 176 15.43 9.10 10.72
N GLU A 177 14.25 9.68 10.98
CA GLU A 177 14.12 10.98 11.67
C GLU A 177 14.77 10.96 13.06
N ALA A 178 14.65 9.85 13.78
CA ALA A 178 15.27 9.66 15.09
C ALA A 178 16.79 9.45 15.06
N GLY A 179 17.43 9.37 13.88
CA GLY A 179 18.88 9.26 13.74
C GLY A 179 19.37 8.02 13.00
N HIS A 180 18.50 7.06 12.68
CA HIS A 180 18.88 5.81 12.01
C HIS A 180 18.96 5.95 10.49
N GLU A 181 19.81 6.85 10.01
CA GLU A 181 19.97 7.17 8.58
C GLU A 181 20.54 6.01 7.74
N GLU A 182 21.16 5.02 8.39
CA GLU A 182 21.60 3.76 7.80
C GLU A 182 20.43 2.93 7.25
N LEU A 183 19.20 3.18 7.68
CA LEU A 183 18.00 2.45 7.24
C LEU A 183 17.36 3.06 5.99
N PHE A 184 17.80 4.26 5.56
CA PHE A 184 17.24 4.95 4.39
C PHE A 184 17.27 4.16 3.07
N PRO A 185 18.24 3.25 2.82
CA PRO A 185 18.18 2.37 1.65
C PRO A 185 16.88 1.54 1.58
N ALA A 186 16.30 1.14 2.72
CA ALA A 186 15.01 0.45 2.72
C ALA A 186 13.87 1.35 2.20
N ILE A 187 13.89 2.65 2.53
CA ILE A 187 12.95 3.64 1.98
C ILE A 187 13.16 3.78 0.46
N THR A 188 14.41 3.84 0.02
CA THR A 188 14.75 3.95 -1.42
C THR A 188 14.18 2.77 -2.20
N GLU A 189 14.38 1.55 -1.73
CA GLU A 189 13.87 0.34 -2.40
C GLU A 189 12.34 0.28 -2.38
N LEU A 190 11.72 0.52 -1.22
CA LEU A 190 10.26 0.46 -1.07
C LEU A 190 9.54 1.56 -1.87
N THR A 191 10.19 2.70 -2.10
CA THR A 191 9.61 3.80 -2.89
C THR A 191 9.96 3.77 -4.38
N LYS A 192 10.78 2.81 -4.82
CA LYS A 192 11.04 2.58 -6.24
C LYS A 192 9.72 2.46 -7.02
N ASP A 193 9.60 3.12 -8.15
CA ASP A 193 8.37 3.12 -8.97
C ASP A 193 7.12 3.73 -8.31
N SER A 194 7.27 4.40 -7.16
CA SER A 194 6.19 5.16 -6.52
C SER A 194 6.22 6.64 -6.93
N LYS A 195 5.09 7.34 -6.74
CA LYS A 195 5.00 8.80 -6.96
C LYS A 195 5.93 9.60 -6.03
N VAL A 196 6.34 9.02 -4.90
CA VAL A 196 7.20 9.65 -3.89
C VAL A 196 8.53 8.90 -3.85
N LEU A 197 9.40 9.19 -4.81
CA LEU A 197 10.65 8.48 -5.00
C LEU A 197 11.77 9.02 -4.08
N ALA A 198 12.36 8.15 -3.27
CA ALA A 198 13.64 8.40 -2.64
C ALA A 198 14.79 7.91 -3.54
N THR A 199 15.94 8.56 -3.47
CA THR A 199 17.17 8.15 -4.18
C THR A 199 18.34 8.12 -3.20
N GLU A 200 19.35 7.31 -3.51
CA GLU A 200 20.54 7.15 -2.64
C GLU A 200 21.34 8.45 -2.47
N ASN A 201 21.23 9.38 -3.42
CA ASN A 201 21.99 10.64 -3.45
C ASN A 201 21.36 11.77 -2.62
N ILE A 202 20.30 11.48 -1.85
CA ILE A 202 19.68 12.48 -0.98
C ILE A 202 20.67 12.85 0.14
N ALA A 203 21.12 14.10 0.12
CA ALA A 203 22.12 14.63 1.06
C ALA A 203 21.59 14.69 2.50
N ASP A 204 20.34 15.14 2.68
CA ASP A 204 19.67 15.17 3.99
C ASP A 204 18.47 14.22 3.99
N LYS A 205 18.73 13.00 4.46
CA LYS A 205 17.73 11.91 4.54
C LYS A 205 16.63 12.24 5.53
N LYS A 206 16.96 12.90 6.65
CA LYS A 206 15.99 13.29 7.67
C LYS A 206 15.04 14.34 7.13
N GLU A 207 15.59 15.40 6.52
CA GLU A 207 14.79 16.45 5.89
C GLU A 207 13.87 15.88 4.80
N TRP A 208 14.37 14.92 4.00
CA TRP A 208 13.53 14.26 2.99
C TRP A 208 12.36 13.50 3.63
N ILE A 209 12.59 12.74 4.71
CA ILE A 209 11.50 12.05 5.42
C ILE A 209 10.50 13.06 5.96
N THR A 210 10.96 14.12 6.64
CA THR A 210 10.08 15.14 7.21
C THR A 210 9.21 15.79 6.14
N LYS A 211 9.78 16.14 4.98
CA LYS A 211 9.04 16.73 3.84
C LYS A 211 7.99 15.78 3.27
N ASN A 212 8.26 14.47 3.27
CA ASN A 212 7.39 13.46 2.66
C ASN A 212 6.50 12.71 3.66
N LYS A 213 6.61 13.01 4.95
CA LYS A 213 5.90 12.30 6.03
C LYS A 213 4.39 12.24 5.80
N SER A 214 3.80 13.33 5.33
CA SER A 214 2.37 13.41 5.03
C SER A 214 1.92 12.43 3.94
N SER A 215 2.78 12.10 2.99
CA SER A 215 2.50 11.15 1.91
C SER A 215 2.32 9.72 2.43
N PHE A 216 2.85 9.41 3.63
CA PHE A 216 2.72 8.10 4.26
C PHE A 216 1.63 8.04 5.34
N ASN A 217 0.94 9.16 5.64
CA ASN A 217 -0.04 9.21 6.73
C ASN A 217 -1.24 8.29 6.52
N LYS A 218 -1.76 8.19 5.29
CA LYS A 218 -2.86 7.27 4.98
C LYS A 218 -2.45 5.83 5.23
N LEU A 219 -1.24 5.47 4.81
CA LEU A 219 -0.69 4.14 4.99
C LEU A 219 -0.42 3.82 6.46
N ARG A 220 0.09 4.79 7.22
CA ARG A 220 0.23 4.69 8.69
C ARG A 220 -1.12 4.43 9.33
N GLN A 221 -2.12 5.25 9.03
CA GLN A 221 -3.45 5.11 9.62
C GLN A 221 -4.04 3.74 9.27
N HIS A 222 -3.90 3.32 8.02
CA HIS A 222 -4.34 2.01 7.57
C HIS A 222 -3.70 0.86 8.36
N VAL A 223 -2.40 0.93 8.65
CA VAL A 223 -1.70 -0.05 9.50
C VAL A 223 -2.21 -0.03 10.93
N LEU A 224 -2.40 1.17 11.52
CA LEU A 224 -2.82 1.33 12.91
C LEU A 224 -4.30 0.98 13.15
N ASP A 225 -5.13 1.04 12.11
CA ASP A 225 -6.55 0.68 12.19
C ASP A 225 -6.80 -0.83 12.27
N GLN A 226 -5.78 -1.65 12.04
CA GLN A 226 -5.89 -3.11 12.11
C GLN A 226 -5.97 -3.57 13.57
N LYS A 227 -7.20 -3.70 14.08
CA LYS A 227 -7.50 -4.18 15.43
C LYS A 227 -7.34 -5.70 15.56
#